data_AF-A0A9Y1MXX1-F1
#
_entry.id   AF-A0A9Y1MXX1-F1
#
_cell.length_a   1.000
_cell.length_b   1.000
_cell.length_c   1.000
_cell.angle_alpha   90.00
_cell.angle_beta   90.00
_cell.angle_gamma   90.00
#
_symmetry.space_group_name_H-M   'P 1'
#
loop_
_entity.id
_entity.type
_entity.pdbx_description
1 polymer ?
#
loop_
_entity_poly.entity_id
_entity_poly.type
_entity_poly.pdbx_seq_one_letter_code
_entity_poly.pdbx_strand_id
1 'polypeptide(L)'
;MILIYYFLIGSKQFLFYEEPLEEILRERVTYYLTNSIPIDFWILNPDDLKSVNVIDQGLSFINKPALLIISKDKNFITWLNLRLQYVFTGELKTNLLI
;
A
#
# COMPACT_ATOMS: atom_id res chain seq x y z
N MET A 1 3.50 -16.88 14.56
CA MET A 1 2.64 -17.10 13.37
C MET A 1 3.12 -16.14 12.30
N ILE A 2 3.47 -16.63 11.10
CA ILE A 2 3.92 -15.76 10.01
C ILE A 2 2.68 -15.15 9.35
N LEU A 3 2.65 -13.83 9.25
CA LEU A 3 1.66 -13.03 8.54
C LEU A 3 2.24 -12.59 7.19
N ILE A 4 1.37 -12.48 6.20
CA ILE A 4 1.71 -12.01 4.85
C ILE A 4 0.93 -10.74 4.59
N TYR A 5 1.66 -9.70 4.21
CA TYR A 5 1.10 -8.45 3.71
C TYR A 5 1.59 -8.21 2.29
N TYR A 6 0.77 -7.56 1.50
CA TYR A 6 1.08 -7.08 0.16
C TYR A 6 1.17 -5.57 0.21
N PHE A 7 2.11 -5.00 -0.52
CA PHE A 7 2.33 -3.56 -0.46
C PHE A 7 2.55 -2.93 -1.82
N LEU A 8 2.34 -1.62 -1.85
CA LEU A 8 2.56 -0.72 -2.96
C LEU A 8 3.25 0.54 -2.45
N ILE A 9 4.32 0.96 -3.13
CA ILE A 9 5.05 2.20 -2.88
C ILE A 9 4.93 3.07 -4.12
N GLY A 10 4.51 4.32 -3.92
CA GLY A 10 4.46 5.32 -4.99
C GLY A 10 4.86 6.70 -4.46
N SER A 11 5.23 7.60 -5.36
CA SER A 11 5.49 8.98 -4.94
C SER A 11 4.18 9.63 -4.49
N LYS A 12 4.23 10.46 -3.44
CA LYS A 12 3.06 11.20 -2.96
C LYS A 12 2.50 12.12 -4.04
N GLN A 13 3.40 12.70 -4.85
CA GLN A 13 3.02 13.55 -5.97
C GLN A 13 2.10 12.79 -6.94
N PHE A 14 2.57 11.65 -7.41
CA PHE A 14 1.83 10.79 -8.32
C PHE A 14 0.52 10.29 -7.71
N LEU A 15 0.58 9.71 -6.50
CA LEU A 15 -0.57 9.04 -5.89
C LEU A 15 -1.71 10.00 -5.48
N PHE A 16 -1.43 11.25 -5.11
CA PHE A 16 -2.47 12.17 -4.63
C PHE A 16 -2.84 13.28 -5.60
N TYR A 17 -1.96 13.64 -6.52
CA TYR A 17 -2.22 14.77 -7.43
C TYR A 17 -2.43 14.35 -8.88
N GLU A 18 -1.86 13.22 -9.30
CA GLU A 18 -1.99 12.73 -10.68
C GLU A 18 -3.05 11.63 -10.77
N GLU A 19 -3.19 10.82 -9.72
CA GLU A 19 -4.14 9.70 -9.65
C GLU A 19 -5.23 9.92 -8.60
N PRO A 20 -6.45 9.38 -8.80
CA PRO A 20 -7.56 9.53 -7.86
C PRO A 20 -7.47 8.51 -6.69
N LEU A 21 -6.28 8.32 -6.09
CA LEU A 21 -6.10 7.30 -5.04
C LEU A 21 -6.99 7.55 -3.82
N GLU A 22 -7.13 8.81 -3.39
CA GLU A 22 -7.92 9.14 -2.22
C GLU A 22 -9.37 8.66 -2.37
N GLU A 23 -9.97 8.86 -3.55
CA GLU A 23 -11.34 8.46 -3.82
C GLU A 23 -11.49 6.94 -3.85
N ILE A 24 -10.56 6.24 -4.51
CA ILE A 24 -10.52 4.76 -4.52
C ILE A 24 -10.50 4.20 -3.09
N LEU A 25 -9.67 4.77 -2.22
CA LEU A 25 -9.54 4.32 -0.84
C LEU A 25 -10.79 4.67 -0.01
N ARG A 26 -11.38 5.84 -0.22
CA ARG A 26 -12.61 6.28 0.45
C ARG A 26 -13.80 5.38 0.08
N GLU A 27 -13.98 5.08 -1.20
CA GLU A 27 -15.00 4.16 -1.69
C GLU A 27 -14.79 2.76 -1.09
N ARG A 28 -13.53 2.28 -1.03
CA ARG A 28 -13.21 0.99 -0.42
C ARG A 28 -13.53 0.98 1.07
N VAL A 29 -13.15 2.00 1.85
CA VAL A 29 -13.54 2.11 3.26
C VAL A 29 -15.06 2.08 3.40
N THR A 30 -15.78 2.82 2.56
CA THR A 30 -17.25 2.86 2.58
C THR A 30 -17.85 1.47 2.31
N TYR A 31 -17.32 0.75 1.32
CA TYR A 31 -17.71 -0.63 1.03
C TYR A 31 -17.47 -1.55 2.24
N TYR A 32 -16.31 -1.46 2.87
CA TYR A 32 -15.97 -2.29 4.03
C TYR A 32 -16.93 -2.04 5.20
N LEU A 33 -17.15 -0.77 5.55
CA LEU A 33 -18.05 -0.39 6.64
C LEU A 33 -19.49 -0.82 6.36
N THR A 34 -19.98 -0.59 5.15
CA THR A 34 -21.35 -0.95 4.74
C THR A 34 -21.59 -2.46 4.80
N ASN A 35 -20.55 -3.26 4.53
CA ASN A 35 -20.63 -4.73 4.51
C ASN A 35 -20.11 -5.38 5.80
N SER A 36 -19.80 -4.61 6.86
CA SER A 36 -19.22 -5.10 8.11
C SER A 36 -17.91 -5.91 7.92
N ILE A 37 -17.13 -5.55 6.90
CA ILE A 37 -15.83 -6.15 6.62
C ILE A 37 -14.75 -5.40 7.42
N PRO A 38 -13.91 -6.09 8.21
CA PRO A 38 -12.79 -5.45 8.90
C PRO A 38 -11.81 -4.82 7.91
N ILE A 39 -11.38 -3.58 8.18
CA ILE A 39 -10.33 -2.91 7.40
C ILE A 39 -9.04 -3.72 7.48
N ASP A 40 -8.48 -4.02 6.31
CA ASP A 40 -7.29 -4.84 6.14
C ASP A 40 -6.22 -4.14 5.30
N PHE A 41 -6.33 -2.82 5.13
CA PHE A 41 -5.36 -2.00 4.41
C PHE A 41 -5.13 -0.65 5.10
N TRP A 42 -3.92 -0.11 4.93
CA TRP A 42 -3.48 1.13 5.56
C TRP A 42 -2.54 1.93 4.65
N ILE A 43 -2.53 3.25 4.81
CA ILE A 43 -1.48 4.13 4.28
C ILE A 43 -0.49 4.41 5.40
N LEU A 44 0.79 4.19 5.14
CA LEU A 44 1.89 4.41 6.08
C LEU A 44 2.90 5.36 5.48
N ASN A 45 3.66 6.05 6.34
CA ASN A 45 4.89 6.69 5.89
C ASN A 45 5.95 5.57 5.75
N PRO A 46 6.59 5.42 4.56
CA PRO A 46 7.64 4.41 4.40
C PRO A 46 8.78 4.55 5.42
N ASP A 47 9.01 5.74 5.95
CA ASP A 47 9.99 5.98 7.01
C ASP A 47 9.70 5.19 8.29
N ASP A 48 8.44 4.82 8.55
CA ASP A 48 8.02 4.03 9.73
C ASP A 48 8.46 2.57 9.64
N LEU A 49 8.77 2.08 8.42
CA LEU A 49 9.23 0.71 8.15
C LEU A 49 10.65 0.67 7.58
N LYS A 50 11.47 1.66 7.92
CA LYS A 50 12.92 1.65 7.63
C LYS A 50 13.57 0.36 8.14
N SER A 51 14.52 -0.17 7.38
CA SER A 51 15.24 -1.42 7.66
C SER A 51 14.48 -2.69 7.27
N VAL A 52 13.26 -2.57 6.73
CA VAL A 52 12.61 -3.69 6.04
C VAL A 52 13.15 -3.72 4.61
N ASN A 53 14.06 -4.66 4.33
CA ASN A 53 14.83 -4.72 3.07
C ASN A 53 13.97 -4.56 1.80
N VAL A 54 12.80 -5.22 1.73
CA VAL A 54 11.92 -5.12 0.56
C VAL A 54 11.28 -3.73 0.38
N ILE A 55 11.06 -2.99 1.47
CA ILE A 55 10.55 -1.62 1.44
C ILE A 55 11.68 -0.67 1.03
N ASP A 56 12.89 -0.85 1.60
CA ASP A 56 14.06 -0.04 1.26
C ASP A 56 14.44 -0.17 -0.23
N GLN A 57 14.34 -1.38 -0.79
CA GLN A 57 14.51 -1.62 -2.23
C GLN A 57 13.50 -0.84 -3.06
N GLY A 58 12.20 -0.93 -2.72
CA GLY A 58 11.16 -0.18 -3.43
C GLY A 58 11.37 1.33 -3.37
N LEU A 59 11.77 1.86 -2.20
CA LEU A 59 12.06 3.28 -2.02
C LEU A 59 13.25 3.77 -2.86
N SER A 60 14.17 2.90 -3.26
CA SER A 60 15.28 3.27 -4.15
C SER A 60 14.83 3.59 -5.58
N PHE A 61 13.66 3.08 -6.01
CA PHE A 61 13.09 3.30 -7.34
C PHE A 61 12.06 4.44 -7.38
N ILE A 62 11.69 5.01 -6.23
CA ILE A 62 10.57 5.95 -6.11
C ILE A 62 11.05 7.33 -5.69
N ASN A 63 10.59 8.35 -6.42
CA ASN A 63 10.85 9.75 -6.06
C ASN A 63 10.18 10.11 -4.72
N LYS A 64 10.94 10.77 -3.85
CA LYS A 64 10.45 11.24 -2.55
C LYS A 64 9.70 12.57 -2.67
N PRO A 65 8.71 12.86 -1.80
CA PRO A 65 8.23 12.00 -0.71
C PRO A 65 7.42 10.82 -1.25
N ALA A 66 7.58 9.65 -0.63
CA ALA A 66 6.90 8.42 -1.00
C ALA A 66 5.79 8.07 0.01
N LEU A 67 4.82 7.28 -0.42
CA LEU A 67 3.79 6.68 0.41
C LEU A 67 3.82 5.17 0.26
N LEU A 68 3.48 4.48 1.35
CA LEU A 68 3.33 3.03 1.38
C LEU A 68 1.85 2.70 1.62
N ILE A 69 1.27 1.87 0.76
CA ILE A 69 -0.02 1.23 0.98
C ILE A 69 0.27 -0.24 1.29
N ILE A 70 -0.27 -0.75 2.38
CA ILE A 70 -0.12 -2.15 2.77
C ILE A 70 -1.49 -2.78 2.99
N SER A 71 -1.67 -4.04 2.61
CA SER A 71 -2.93 -4.77 2.77
C SER A 71 -2.71 -6.27 2.97
N LYS A 72 -3.66 -6.95 3.63
CA LYS A 72 -3.73 -8.41 3.65
C LYS A 72 -4.36 -8.99 2.37
N ASP A 73 -5.05 -8.17 1.58
CA ASP A 73 -5.67 -8.55 0.32
C ASP A 73 -4.69 -8.39 -0.87
N LYS A 74 -4.19 -9.52 -1.38
CA LYS A 74 -3.32 -9.56 -2.57
C LYS A 74 -3.99 -8.98 -3.81
N ASN A 75 -5.28 -9.25 -3.99
CA ASN A 75 -6.00 -8.88 -5.21
C ASN A 75 -6.16 -7.37 -5.26
N PHE A 76 -6.39 -6.74 -4.10
CA PHE A 76 -6.44 -5.29 -3.99
C PHE A 76 -5.13 -4.60 -4.43
N ILE A 77 -3.98 -5.05 -3.90
CA ILE A 77 -2.68 -4.49 -4.28
C ILE A 77 -2.37 -4.77 -5.75
N THR A 78 -2.71 -5.96 -6.26
CA THR A 78 -2.54 -6.31 -7.67
C THR A 78 -3.37 -5.40 -8.58
N TRP A 79 -4.64 -5.16 -8.22
CA TRP A 79 -5.53 -4.27 -8.95
C TRP A 79 -5.02 -2.82 -8.94
N LEU A 80 -4.54 -2.32 -7.79
CA LEU A 80 -3.91 -1.00 -7.70
C LEU A 80 -2.67 -0.91 -8.60
N ASN A 81 -1.82 -1.93 -8.64
CA ASN A 81 -0.64 -1.96 -9.49
C ASN A 81 -0.99 -1.83 -10.98
N LEU A 82 -1.99 -2.60 -11.44
CA LEU A 82 -2.45 -2.56 -12.84
C LEU A 82 -3.03 -1.19 -13.22
N ARG A 83 -3.70 -0.52 -12.28
CA ARG A 83 -4.30 0.79 -12.49
C ARG A 83 -3.25 1.91 -12.51
N LEU A 84 -2.32 1.88 -11.56
CA LEU A 84 -1.38 2.98 -11.31
C LEU A 84 -0.12 2.87 -12.17
N GLN A 85 0.35 1.66 -12.51
CA GLN A 85 1.50 1.36 -13.39
C GLN A 85 2.89 1.88 -12.95
N TYR A 86 2.99 3.08 -12.39
CA TYR A 86 4.24 3.75 -11.96
C TYR A 86 4.49 3.61 -10.46
N VAL A 87 4.33 2.40 -9.96
CA VAL A 87 4.44 2.06 -8.54
C VAL A 87 5.30 0.81 -8.36
N PHE A 88 5.92 0.68 -7.19
CA PHE A 88 6.65 -0.51 -6.81
C PHE A 88 5.79 -1.39 -5.90
N THR A 89 5.66 -2.68 -6.18
CA THR A 89 4.86 -3.60 -5.34
C THR A 89 5.66 -4.79 -4.87
N GLY A 90 5.28 -5.34 -3.72
CA GLY A 90 5.91 -6.55 -3.20
C GLY A 90 5.09 -7.24 -2.11
N GLU A 91 5.69 -8.27 -1.51
CA GLU A 91 5.16 -8.95 -0.33
C GLU A 91 6.09 -8.79 0.87
N LEU A 92 5.49 -8.69 2.05
CA LEU A 92 6.18 -8.62 3.34
C LEU A 92 5.69 -9.78 4.21
N LYS A 93 6.62 -10.66 4.59
CA LYS A 93 6.38 -11.72 5.58
C LYS A 93 6.92 -11.27 6.92
N THR A 94 6.06 -11.24 7.94
CA THR A 94 6.43 -10.77 9.28
C THR A 94 5.69 -11.54 10.36
N ASN A 95 6.25 -11.60 11.56
CA ASN A 95 5.57 -12.13 12.75
C ASN A 95 4.80 -11.05 13.52
N LEU A 96 4.90 -9.80 13.09
CA LEU A 96 4.27 -8.65 13.72
C LEU A 96 2.94 -8.32 13.03
N LEU A 97 1.95 -7.96 13.84
CA LEU A 97 0.77 -7.27 13.34
C LEU A 97 1.16 -5.83 13.02
N ILE A 98 0.81 -5.41 11.80
CA ILE A 98 0.91 -4.03 11.32
C ILE A 98 -0.49 -3.44 11.46
#